data_AF-A0AAU9LFM0-F1
#
_entry.id   AF-A0AAU9LFM0-F1
#
_cell.length_a   1.000
_cell.length_b   1.000
_cell.length_c   1.000
_cell.angle_alpha   90.00
_cell.angle_beta   90.00
_cell.angle_gamma   90.00
#
_symmetry.space_group_name_H-M   'P 1'
#
loop_
_entity.id
_entity.type
_entity.pdbx_description
1 polymer ?
#
loop_
_entity_poly.entity_id
_entity_poly.type
_entity_poly.pdbx_seq_one_letter_code
_entity_poly.pdbx_strand_id
1 'polypeptide(L)'
;MNQSRVYGNMELGDHCVEMVNLLQSCRLDEQSRKGLILNRKKKKKSSEFNLVGVKTKVRKYKAGDTSHPNHEKFYRHLQCLKQHMIGAGYVAETESVVHDVNIEAKEESLLIHSERLYLVEALLTSPARARVLIYKNLRVCVDCHKALKIILKVVGREIIARDAKRLHHAKNGVCSCRDYWR
;
A
#
# COMPACT_ATOMS: atom_id res chain seq x y z
N MET A 1 4.06 4.73 -22.04
CA MET A 1 4.13 4.09 -23.37
C MET A 1 5.57 3.80 -23.63
N ASN A 2 5.89 2.58 -24.07
CA ASN A 2 7.27 2.18 -24.23
C ASN A 2 7.89 3.00 -25.37
N GLN A 3 8.76 3.94 -25.02
CA GLN A 3 9.30 4.93 -25.97
C GLN A 3 10.03 4.23 -27.13
N SER A 4 10.55 3.03 -26.90
CA SER A 4 11.19 2.16 -27.89
C SER A 4 10.35 1.82 -29.12
N ARG A 5 9.01 1.70 -28.99
CA ARG A 5 8.14 1.45 -30.16
C ARG A 5 7.90 2.68 -31.03
N VAL A 6 7.98 3.88 -30.43
CA VAL A 6 7.85 5.14 -31.17
C VAL A 6 9.07 5.37 -32.09
N TYR A 7 10.21 4.77 -31.75
CA TYR A 7 11.43 4.79 -32.55
C TYR A 7 11.64 3.53 -33.40
N GLY A 8 10.58 2.75 -33.66
CA GLY A 8 10.61 1.60 -34.58
C GLY A 8 11.22 0.31 -34.04
N ASN A 9 11.68 0.28 -32.77
CA ASN A 9 12.22 -0.93 -32.16
C ASN A 9 11.11 -1.81 -31.56
N MET A 10 10.49 -2.64 -32.40
CA MET A 10 9.33 -3.46 -32.02
C MET A 10 9.68 -4.61 -31.05
N GLU A 11 10.79 -5.34 -31.26
CA GLU A 11 11.21 -6.46 -30.39
C GLU A 11 11.56 -6.03 -28.97
N LEU A 12 12.25 -4.88 -28.81
CA LEU A 12 12.50 -4.28 -27.48
C LEU A 12 11.19 -3.84 -26.80
N GLY A 13 10.19 -3.44 -27.59
CA GLY A 13 8.85 -3.15 -27.14
C GLY A 13 8.12 -4.38 -26.59
N ASP A 14 8.29 -5.53 -27.25
CA ASP A 14 7.72 -6.82 -26.86
C ASP A 14 8.41 -7.40 -25.61
N HIS A 15 9.75 -7.31 -25.53
CA HIS A 15 10.52 -7.78 -24.36
C HIS A 15 10.18 -7.00 -23.08
N CYS A 16 9.86 -5.70 -23.15
CA CYS A 16 9.34 -4.97 -21.99
C CYS A 16 7.89 -5.33 -21.61
N VAL A 17 7.07 -5.77 -22.57
CA VAL A 17 5.71 -6.28 -22.30
C VAL A 17 5.78 -7.65 -21.60
N GLU A 18 6.79 -8.46 -21.93
CA GLU A 18 7.10 -9.73 -21.25
C GLU A 18 7.69 -9.51 -19.84
N MET A 19 8.59 -8.52 -19.69
CA MET A 19 9.10 -8.14 -18.37
C MET A 19 8.00 -7.58 -17.43
N VAL A 20 6.95 -6.93 -17.93
CA VAL A 20 5.77 -6.52 -17.12
C VAL A 20 4.92 -7.71 -16.66
N ASN A 21 4.85 -8.78 -17.45
CA ASN A 21 4.20 -10.02 -17.04
C ASN A 21 5.05 -10.85 -16.06
N LEU A 22 6.37 -10.65 -16.07
CA LEU A 22 7.33 -11.15 -15.09
C LEU A 22 7.54 -10.22 -13.88
N LEU A 23 6.97 -9.00 -13.84
CA LEU A 23 6.88 -8.13 -12.64
C LEU A 23 5.81 -8.63 -11.65
N GLN A 24 5.95 -9.91 -11.32
CA GLN A 24 6.19 -10.44 -9.98
C GLN A 24 5.41 -9.83 -8.81
N SER A 25 4.92 -10.60 -7.84
CA SER A 25 4.61 -12.04 -7.65
C SER A 25 4.43 -12.28 -6.15
N CYS A 26 4.86 -11.35 -5.29
CA CYS A 26 4.99 -11.70 -3.89
C CYS A 26 3.66 -12.18 -3.26
N ARG A 27 2.45 -11.67 -3.61
CA ARG A 27 1.34 -11.69 -2.60
C ARG A 27 -0.13 -11.75 -3.05
N LEU A 28 -0.46 -12.13 -4.28
CA LEU A 28 -1.89 -12.21 -4.67
C LEU A 28 -2.43 -13.63 -4.44
N ASP A 29 -3.53 -13.73 -3.69
CA ASP A 29 -4.33 -14.96 -3.59
C ASP A 29 -5.09 -15.23 -4.90
N GLU A 30 -5.68 -16.41 -5.03
CA GLU A 30 -6.37 -16.84 -6.26
C GLU A 30 -7.54 -15.90 -6.62
N GLN A 31 -8.16 -15.27 -5.63
CA GLN A 31 -9.21 -14.28 -5.81
C GLN A 31 -8.68 -12.96 -6.38
N SER A 32 -7.47 -12.56 -5.98
CA SER A 32 -6.76 -11.41 -6.54
C SER A 32 -6.23 -11.67 -7.96
N ARG A 33 -5.99 -12.93 -8.35
CA ARG A 33 -5.70 -13.34 -9.74
C ARG A 33 -6.89 -13.19 -10.67
N LYS A 34 -8.12 -13.44 -10.21
CA LYS A 34 -9.34 -13.32 -11.06
C LYS A 34 -9.58 -11.89 -11.58
N GLY A 35 -9.00 -10.87 -10.93
CA GLY A 35 -9.06 -9.46 -11.36
C GLY A 35 -8.09 -9.07 -12.48
N LEU A 36 -7.20 -9.98 -12.94
CA LEU A 36 -6.20 -9.73 -13.99
C LEU A 36 -6.71 -9.98 -15.41
N ILE A 37 -7.95 -10.45 -15.58
CA ILE A 37 -8.55 -10.60 -16.92
C ILE A 37 -8.79 -9.20 -17.50
N LEU A 38 -7.94 -8.80 -18.44
CA LEU A 38 -7.95 -7.53 -19.14
C LEU A 38 -9.20 -7.42 -20.04
N ASN A 39 -10.34 -7.03 -19.47
CA ASN A 39 -11.52 -6.69 -20.24
C ASN A 39 -11.33 -5.30 -20.87
N ARG A 40 -10.78 -5.26 -22.09
CA ARG A 40 -10.79 -4.10 -22.98
C ARG A 40 -12.23 -3.83 -23.45
N LYS A 41 -13.07 -3.14 -22.65
CA LYS A 41 -14.29 -2.48 -23.19
C LYS A 41 -14.53 -1.09 -22.59
N LYS A 42 -14.98 -0.20 -23.46
CA LYS A 42 -15.04 1.27 -23.40
C LYS A 42 -15.73 1.80 -22.13
N LYS A 43 -15.15 2.86 -21.53
CA LYS A 43 -15.77 3.65 -20.46
C LYS A 43 -17.09 4.28 -20.95
N LYS A 44 -18.22 3.84 -20.40
CA LYS A 44 -19.42 4.68 -20.25
C LYS A 44 -19.45 5.24 -18.82
N LYS A 45 -19.86 6.50 -18.73
CA LYS A 45 -19.96 7.33 -17.54
C LYS A 45 -21.31 7.02 -16.85
N SER A 46 -21.27 6.54 -15.59
CA SER A 46 -22.35 6.46 -14.58
C SER A 46 -21.98 5.30 -13.64
N SER A 47 -22.35 5.21 -12.38
CA SER A 47 -23.14 5.98 -11.43
C SER A 47 -22.69 5.48 -10.03
N GLU A 48 -23.05 6.25 -9.00
CA GLU A 48 -23.40 5.80 -7.65
C GLU A 48 -22.69 4.53 -7.12
N PHE A 49 -21.75 4.77 -6.21
CA PHE A 49 -21.12 3.73 -5.40
C PHE A 49 -22.20 3.00 -4.58
N ASN A 50 -22.71 1.89 -5.13
CA ASN A 50 -23.40 0.88 -4.34
C ASN A 50 -22.39 0.33 -3.34
N LEU A 51 -22.48 0.83 -2.11
CA LEU A 51 -21.82 0.32 -0.92
C LEU A 51 -22.42 -1.07 -0.62
N VAL A 52 -22.15 -2.05 -1.47
CA VAL A 52 -22.43 -3.46 -1.15
C VAL A 52 -21.65 -3.74 0.12
N GLY A 53 -22.37 -4.05 1.19
CA GLY A 53 -21.89 -4.14 2.56
C GLY A 53 -20.69 -5.07 2.70
N VAL A 54 -19.49 -4.54 2.49
CA VAL A 54 -18.27 -5.13 2.97
C VAL A 54 -18.39 -5.05 4.49
N LYS A 55 -18.70 -6.18 5.14
CA LYS A 55 -18.60 -6.34 6.59
C LYS A 55 -17.22 -5.83 7.00
N THR A 56 -17.15 -4.60 7.45
CA THR A 56 -15.90 -3.96 7.84
C THR A 56 -15.59 -4.53 9.21
N LYS A 57 -14.94 -5.70 9.24
CA LYS A 57 -14.47 -6.29 10.48
C LYS A 57 -13.42 -5.33 11.04
N VAL A 58 -13.82 -4.55 12.05
CA VAL A 58 -12.93 -3.59 12.71
C VAL A 58 -11.90 -4.40 13.51
N ARG A 59 -10.75 -4.66 12.89
CA ARG A 59 -9.61 -5.30 13.54
C ARG A 59 -8.73 -4.23 14.17
N LYS A 60 -8.39 -4.44 15.44
CA LYS A 60 -7.54 -3.55 16.22
C LYS A 60 -6.15 -4.18 16.31
N TYR A 61 -5.20 -3.67 15.54
CA TYR A 61 -3.80 -4.03 15.67
C TYR A 61 -3.11 -3.14 16.70
N LYS A 62 -2.19 -3.73 17.46
CA LYS A 62 -1.14 -3.00 18.18
C LYS A 62 0.16 -3.00 17.37
N ALA A 63 1.11 -2.15 17.72
CA ALA A 63 2.44 -2.24 17.14
C ALA A 63 3.06 -3.60 17.53
N GLY A 64 3.64 -4.30 16.56
CA GLY A 64 4.23 -5.62 16.78
C GLY A 64 3.22 -6.74 17.10
N ASP A 65 1.95 -6.58 16.73
CA ASP A 65 0.90 -7.54 17.03
C ASP A 65 1.05 -8.86 16.25
N THR A 66 1.16 -9.96 16.98
CA THR A 66 1.27 -11.33 16.49
C THR A 66 0.03 -12.19 16.74
N SER A 67 -1.04 -11.60 17.30
CA SER A 67 -2.27 -12.34 17.65
C SER A 67 -3.03 -12.88 16.42
N HIS A 68 -2.78 -12.32 15.24
CA HIS A 68 -3.41 -12.79 14.01
C HIS A 68 -2.75 -14.09 13.53
N PRO A 69 -3.53 -15.13 13.14
CA PRO A 69 -2.96 -16.41 12.67
C PRO A 69 -2.00 -16.27 11.47
N ASN A 70 -2.23 -15.25 10.64
CA ASN A 70 -1.40 -14.95 9.47
C ASN A 70 -0.32 -13.89 9.72
N HIS A 71 0.02 -13.55 10.96
CA HIS A 71 0.97 -12.46 11.26
C HIS A 71 2.32 -12.63 10.55
N GLU A 72 2.89 -13.82 10.50
CA GLU A 72 4.15 -14.06 9.77
C GLU A 72 4.05 -13.69 8.28
N LYS A 73 2.91 -13.97 7.65
CA LYS A 73 2.65 -13.58 6.26
C LYS A 73 2.61 -12.05 6.13
N PHE A 74 2.06 -11.36 7.12
CA PHE A 74 2.02 -9.90 7.16
C PHE A 74 3.41 -9.29 7.37
N TYR A 75 4.22 -9.85 8.25
CA TYR A 75 5.57 -9.34 8.52
C TYR A 75 6.45 -9.50 7.29
N ARG A 76 6.38 -10.66 6.63
CA ARG A 76 7.04 -10.84 5.34
C ARG A 76 6.54 -9.79 4.31
N HIS A 77 5.24 -9.44 4.29
CA HIS A 77 4.70 -8.41 3.36
C HIS A 77 5.36 -7.08 3.58
N LEU A 78 5.43 -6.69 4.85
CA LEU A 78 6.02 -5.44 5.26
C LEU A 78 7.48 -5.38 4.83
N GLN A 79 8.24 -6.46 5.02
CA GLN A 79 9.63 -6.55 4.56
C GLN A 79 9.75 -6.43 3.02
N CYS A 80 8.91 -7.12 2.25
CA CYS A 80 8.89 -6.95 0.79
C CYS A 80 8.56 -5.50 0.39
N LEU A 81 7.55 -4.90 1.02
CA LEU A 81 7.14 -3.52 0.76
C LEU A 81 8.23 -2.53 1.16
N LYS A 82 8.98 -2.78 2.25
CA LYS A 82 10.13 -1.95 2.67
C LYS A 82 11.11 -1.79 1.53
N GLN A 83 11.49 -2.87 0.86
CA GLN A 83 12.41 -2.82 -0.27
C GLN A 83 11.88 -1.99 -1.45
N HIS A 84 10.60 -2.13 -1.78
CA HIS A 84 9.97 -1.35 -2.87
C HIS A 84 9.82 0.13 -2.49
N MET A 85 9.54 0.41 -1.21
CA MET A 85 9.46 1.77 -0.68
C MET A 85 10.82 2.46 -0.78
N ILE A 86 11.91 1.79 -0.36
CA ILE A 86 13.27 2.33 -0.44
C ILE A 86 13.63 2.66 -1.89
N GLY A 87 13.36 1.74 -2.83
CA GLY A 87 13.55 2.00 -4.27
C GLY A 87 12.69 3.15 -4.82
N ALA A 88 11.59 3.51 -4.15
CA ALA A 88 10.73 4.64 -4.48
C ALA A 88 11.07 5.93 -3.72
N GLY A 89 12.19 5.96 -2.97
CA GLY A 89 12.68 7.13 -2.24
C GLY A 89 12.16 7.27 -0.80
N TYR A 90 11.72 6.18 -0.18
CA TYR A 90 11.35 6.18 1.25
C TYR A 90 12.60 6.23 2.15
N VAL A 91 12.55 7.12 3.14
CA VAL A 91 13.50 7.22 4.24
C VAL A 91 12.70 7.13 5.53
N ALA A 92 13.13 6.26 6.46
CA ALA A 92 12.45 6.06 7.73
C ALA A 92 12.67 7.24 8.68
N GLU A 93 11.62 7.69 9.38
CA GLU A 93 11.71 8.80 10.33
C GLU A 93 12.15 8.30 11.72
N THR A 94 13.36 7.78 11.81
CA THR A 94 13.89 7.15 13.04
C THR A 94 14.01 8.12 14.21
N GLU A 95 14.17 9.43 13.95
CA GLU A 95 14.15 10.49 14.96
C GLU A 95 12.83 10.57 15.74
N SER A 96 11.72 10.07 15.16
CA SER A 96 10.42 10.03 15.83
C SER A 96 10.30 8.89 16.86
N VAL A 97 11.28 7.98 16.92
CA VAL A 97 11.32 6.86 17.85
C VAL A 97 12.15 7.24 19.08
N VAL A 98 11.45 7.38 20.22
CA VAL A 98 12.02 7.86 21.50
C VAL A 98 12.94 6.83 22.16
N HIS A 99 12.77 5.53 21.86
CA HIS A 99 13.60 4.48 22.44
C HIS A 99 15.06 4.66 22.02
N ASP A 100 15.97 4.62 22.99
CA ASP A 100 17.40 4.71 22.74
C ASP A 100 17.97 3.34 22.36
N VAL A 101 17.78 2.99 21.09
CA VAL A 101 18.25 1.76 20.47
C VAL A 101 18.94 2.10 19.15
N ASN A 102 19.67 1.14 18.59
CA ASN A 102 20.33 1.34 17.30
C ASN A 102 19.31 1.69 16.19
N ILE A 103 19.80 2.33 15.12
CA ILE A 103 18.96 2.83 14.02
C ILE A 103 18.16 1.69 13.38
N GLU A 104 18.78 0.51 13.20
CA GLU A 104 18.12 -0.67 12.64
C GLU A 104 16.91 -1.12 13.46
N ALA A 105 17.02 -1.16 14.79
CA ALA A 105 15.90 -1.49 15.67
C ALA A 105 14.80 -0.42 15.63
N LYS A 106 15.17 0.87 15.46
CA LYS A 106 14.18 1.94 15.25
C LYS A 106 13.39 1.72 13.95
N GLU A 107 14.07 1.38 12.86
CA GLU A 107 13.41 1.08 11.58
C GLU A 107 12.48 -0.13 11.66
N GLU A 108 12.91 -1.20 12.32
CA GLU A 108 12.08 -2.39 12.50
C GLU A 108 10.85 -2.08 13.37
N SER A 109 10.99 -1.25 14.41
CA SER A 109 9.86 -0.77 15.21
C SER A 109 8.83 -0.01 14.36
N LEU A 110 9.29 0.90 13.50
CA LEU A 110 8.44 1.65 12.58
C LEU A 110 7.73 0.72 11.57
N LEU A 111 8.41 -0.33 11.12
CA LEU A 111 7.87 -1.29 10.15
C LEU A 111 6.64 -2.03 10.66
N ILE A 112 6.61 -2.33 11.96
CA ILE A 112 5.55 -3.13 12.61
C ILE A 112 4.48 -2.26 13.28
N HIS A 113 4.38 -0.97 12.94
CA HIS A 113 3.28 -0.13 13.37
C HIS A 113 1.91 -0.67 12.93
N SER A 114 0.88 -0.41 13.75
CA SER A 114 -0.45 -0.98 13.53
C SER A 114 -1.11 -0.54 12.22
N GLU A 115 -0.84 0.68 11.73
CA GLU A 115 -1.32 1.14 10.43
C GLU A 115 -0.76 0.32 9.28
N ARG A 116 0.50 -0.12 9.40
CA ARG A 116 1.17 -0.91 8.36
C ARG A 116 0.67 -2.35 8.37
N LEU A 117 0.49 -2.94 9.55
CA LEU A 117 -0.13 -4.26 9.70
C LEU A 117 -1.55 -4.28 9.12
N TYR A 118 -2.35 -3.27 9.46
CA TYR A 118 -3.68 -3.12 8.90
C TYR A 118 -3.66 -2.96 7.38
N LEU A 119 -2.79 -2.09 6.85
CA LEU A 119 -2.67 -1.89 5.40
C LEU A 119 -2.35 -3.20 4.70
N VAL A 120 -1.38 -3.96 5.20
CA VAL A 120 -0.98 -5.23 4.60
C VAL A 120 -2.11 -6.25 4.58
N GLU A 121 -2.84 -6.37 5.69
CA GLU A 121 -4.02 -7.23 5.71
C GLU A 121 -5.06 -6.77 4.69
N ALA A 122 -5.33 -5.46 4.62
CA ALA A 122 -6.28 -4.91 3.65
C ALA A 122 -5.83 -5.17 2.21
N LEU A 123 -4.54 -5.05 1.90
CA LEU A 123 -3.99 -5.34 0.58
C LEU A 123 -4.16 -6.80 0.19
N LEU A 124 -4.05 -7.71 1.15
CA LEU A 124 -4.19 -9.15 0.96
C LEU A 124 -5.62 -9.62 0.79
N THR A 125 -6.54 -9.02 1.54
CA THR A 125 -7.91 -9.54 1.70
C THR A 125 -8.91 -8.79 0.83
N SER A 126 -8.50 -7.68 0.21
CA SER A 126 -9.34 -6.89 -0.68
C SER A 126 -8.92 -7.03 -2.15
N PRO A 127 -9.89 -6.97 -3.09
CA PRO A 127 -9.63 -7.06 -4.52
C PRO A 127 -8.54 -6.08 -4.98
N ALA A 128 -7.80 -6.46 -6.02
CA ALA A 128 -6.80 -5.58 -6.63
C ALA A 128 -7.42 -4.21 -6.98
N ARG A 129 -6.67 -3.13 -6.72
CA ARG A 129 -7.10 -1.73 -6.92
C ARG A 129 -8.27 -1.26 -6.04
N ALA A 130 -8.82 -2.10 -5.16
CA ALA A 130 -9.82 -1.67 -4.19
C ALA A 130 -9.23 -0.61 -3.25
N ARG A 131 -10.05 0.39 -2.92
CA ARG A 131 -9.72 1.43 -1.94
C ARG A 131 -9.49 0.80 -0.57
N VAL A 132 -8.44 1.24 0.11
CA VAL A 132 -8.14 0.82 1.49
C VAL A 132 -8.74 1.84 2.46
N LEU A 133 -9.38 1.38 3.53
CA LEU A 133 -9.94 2.24 4.58
C LEU A 133 -9.23 1.95 5.90
N ILE A 134 -8.59 2.94 6.53
CA ILE A 134 -7.93 2.77 7.83
C ILE A 134 -8.62 3.68 8.85
N TYR A 135 -9.02 3.14 10.00
CA TYR A 135 -9.60 3.92 11.09
C TYR A 135 -8.74 3.75 12.34
N LYS A 136 -8.21 4.87 12.85
CA LYS A 136 -7.38 4.90 14.06
C LYS A 136 -7.91 5.96 15.02
N ASN A 137 -7.96 5.61 16.30
CA ASN A 137 -8.32 6.55 17.37
C ASN A 137 -7.14 7.42 17.82
N LEU A 138 -5.93 7.06 17.41
CA LEU A 138 -4.72 7.85 17.60
C LEU A 138 -4.39 8.57 16.30
N ARG A 139 -3.63 9.66 16.42
CA ARG A 139 -2.96 10.26 15.27
C ARG A 139 -2.15 9.17 14.55
N VAL A 140 -2.11 9.22 13.21
CA VAL A 140 -1.09 8.46 12.45
C VAL A 140 0.30 8.92 12.94
N CYS A 141 1.42 8.25 12.69
CA CYS A 141 2.74 8.86 12.96
C CYS A 141 3.35 9.46 11.68
N VAL A 142 4.37 10.32 11.78
CA VAL A 142 5.03 10.93 10.60
C VAL A 142 5.48 9.86 9.61
N ASP A 143 6.15 8.85 10.13
CA ASP A 143 6.70 7.76 9.34
C ASP A 143 5.60 6.96 8.63
N CYS A 144 4.56 6.53 9.36
CA CYS A 144 3.41 5.84 8.77
C CYS A 144 2.73 6.71 7.71
N HIS A 145 2.59 8.01 7.94
CA HIS A 145 2.01 8.91 6.95
C HIS A 145 2.82 8.92 5.65
N LYS A 146 4.15 9.02 5.73
CA LYS A 146 5.05 8.94 4.56
C LYS A 146 4.99 7.57 3.90
N ALA A 147 5.11 6.50 4.68
CA ALA A 147 5.11 5.13 4.18
C ALA A 147 3.81 4.75 3.47
N LEU A 148 2.64 5.05 4.06
CA LEU A 148 1.34 4.77 3.45
C LEU A 148 1.22 5.42 2.07
N LYS A 149 1.62 6.69 1.92
CA LYS A 149 1.62 7.38 0.61
C LYS A 149 2.46 6.63 -0.42
N ILE A 150 3.68 6.24 -0.05
CA ILE A 150 4.62 5.56 -0.96
C ILE A 150 4.12 4.17 -1.32
N ILE A 151 3.67 3.37 -0.34
CA ILE A 151 3.13 2.03 -0.58
C ILE A 151 1.99 2.11 -1.58
N LEU A 152 1.07 3.06 -1.42
CA LEU A 152 -0.08 3.20 -2.31
C LEU A 152 0.29 3.63 -3.73
N LYS A 153 1.32 4.45 -3.88
CA LYS A 153 1.92 4.75 -5.19
C LYS A 153 2.48 3.47 -5.82
N VAL A 154 3.22 2.67 -5.06
CA VAL A 154 3.82 1.40 -5.51
C VAL A 154 2.73 0.39 -5.90
N VAL A 155 1.70 0.19 -5.08
CA VAL A 155 0.65 -0.81 -5.34
C VAL A 155 -0.47 -0.32 -6.27
N GLY A 156 -0.46 0.96 -6.64
CA GLY A 156 -1.49 1.56 -7.49
C GLY A 156 -2.87 1.59 -6.85
N ARG A 157 -2.96 1.89 -5.54
CA ARG A 157 -4.22 1.99 -4.77
C ARG A 157 -4.38 3.39 -4.16
N GLU A 158 -5.58 3.70 -3.71
CA GLU A 158 -5.88 4.88 -2.90
C GLU A 158 -6.33 4.47 -1.49
N ILE A 159 -6.06 5.32 -0.51
CA ILE A 159 -6.44 5.12 0.89
C ILE A 159 -7.31 6.26 1.38
N ILE A 160 -8.29 5.93 2.21
CA ILE A 160 -8.90 6.90 3.12
C ILE A 160 -8.55 6.45 4.53
N ALA A 161 -7.70 7.22 5.20
CA ALA A 161 -7.32 6.98 6.58
C ALA A 161 -7.95 8.05 7.46
N ARG A 162 -8.78 7.67 8.43
CA ARG A 162 -9.28 8.55 9.47
C ARG A 162 -8.47 8.32 10.74
N ASP A 163 -7.86 9.37 11.24
CA ASP A 163 -7.16 9.38 12.52
C ASP A 163 -7.91 10.23 13.55
N ALA A 164 -7.33 10.42 14.74
CA ALA A 164 -7.92 11.21 15.82
C ALA A 164 -8.24 12.68 15.44
N LYS A 165 -7.51 13.24 14.46
CA LYS A 165 -7.53 14.67 14.15
C LYS A 165 -8.19 14.97 12.82
N ARG A 166 -8.05 14.11 11.81
CA ARG A 166 -8.51 14.38 10.44
C ARG A 166 -8.67 13.13 9.59
N LEU A 167 -9.25 13.36 8.42
CA LEU A 167 -9.34 12.41 7.34
C LEU A 167 -8.25 12.69 6.30
N HIS A 168 -7.45 11.66 6.03
CA HIS A 168 -6.38 11.64 5.06
C HIS A 168 -6.87 10.87 3.83
N HIS A 169 -6.89 11.51 2.68
CA HIS A 169 -7.10 10.83 1.41
C HIS A 169 -5.78 10.83 0.65
N ALA A 170 -5.18 9.65 0.47
CA ALA A 170 -3.88 9.52 -0.19
C ALA A 170 -4.01 8.77 -1.51
N LYS A 171 -3.43 9.36 -2.56
CA LYS A 171 -3.48 8.86 -3.94
C LYS A 171 -2.21 9.28 -4.68
N ASN A 172 -1.62 8.36 -5.44
CA ASN A 172 -0.40 8.59 -6.23
C ASN A 172 0.76 9.21 -5.44
N GLY A 173 0.92 8.83 -4.17
CA GLY A 173 1.98 9.36 -3.30
C GLY A 173 1.69 10.72 -2.65
N VAL A 174 0.52 11.32 -2.91
CA VAL A 174 0.12 12.62 -2.34
C VAL A 174 -1.04 12.41 -1.37
N CYS A 175 -1.00 13.07 -0.22
CA CYS A 175 -2.09 13.09 0.74
C CYS A 175 -2.83 14.44 0.71
N SER A 176 -4.15 14.42 0.92
CA SER A 176 -5.00 15.61 1.01
C SER A 176 -4.57 16.60 2.10
N CYS A 177 -3.86 16.14 3.13
CA CYS A 177 -3.32 17.01 4.18
C CYS A 177 -2.11 17.83 3.73
N ARG A 178 -1.59 17.62 2.50
CA ARG A 178 -0.41 18.28 1.92
C ARG A 178 0.82 18.25 2.83
N ASP A 179 0.99 17.14 3.55
CA ASP A 179 2.08 16.95 4.53
C ASP A 179 2.10 17.97 5.67
N TYR A 180 1.00 18.71 5.88
CA TYR A 180 0.70 19.36 7.14
C TYR A 180 0.28 18.28 8.14
N TRP A 181 1.28 17.52 8.56
CA TRP A 181 1.26 16.50 9.60
C TRP A 181 1.09 17.13 10.99
N ARG A 182 1.19 18.46 11.15
CA ARG A 182 1.07 19.18 12.43
C ARG A 182 -0.36 19.29 12.95
#